data_AF-A0A0F9HQF1-F1
#
_entry.id   AF-A0A0F9HQF1-F1
#
_cell.length_a   1.000
_cell.length_b   1.000
_cell.length_c   1.000
_cell.angle_alpha   90.00
_cell.angle_beta   90.00
_cell.angle_gamma   90.00
#
_symmetry.space_group_name_H-M   'P 1'
#
loop_
_entity.id
_entity.type
_entity.pdbx_description
1 polymer ?
#
loop_
_entity_poly.entity_id
_entity_poly.type
_entity_poly.pdbx_seq_one_letter_code
_entity_poly.pdbx_strand_id
1 'polypeptide(L)'
;MALVQINWNPPRRQLRWFGLAGVAVFGVVGAVIFFTHRIFWFELSAPAARATGWALWAVAAGCGVLAPTVPAALRPLYVGLSIVALPIGLVVSHVLLGVVFYAAITPLALLFRLIGRDALHRRLDPDAKTYWTPREEARDIKRYFRQF
;
A
#
# COMPACT_ATOMS: atom_id res chain seq x y z
N MET A 1 -20.28 -1.65 -8.18
CA MET A 1 -19.08 -2.47 -7.93
C MET A 1 -18.33 -1.86 -6.76
N ALA A 2 -18.22 -2.55 -5.62
CA ALA A 2 -17.49 -2.01 -4.47
C ALA A 2 -15.98 -2.03 -4.76
N LEU A 3 -15.33 -0.86 -4.73
CA LEU A 3 -13.92 -0.67 -5.07
C LEU A 3 -12.95 -1.32 -4.07
N VAL A 4 -13.43 -1.74 -2.89
CA VAL A 4 -12.62 -2.50 -1.92
C VAL A 4 -13.43 -3.68 -1.38
N GLN A 5 -12.97 -4.90 -1.68
CA GLN A 5 -13.54 -6.13 -1.14
C GLN A 5 -12.75 -6.55 0.09
N ILE A 6 -13.36 -6.43 1.27
CA ILE A 6 -12.79 -6.98 2.51
C ILE A 6 -12.88 -8.51 2.42
N ASN A 7 -11.74 -9.17 2.54
CA ASN A 7 -11.70 -10.63 2.57
C ASN A 7 -12.14 -11.14 3.95
N TRP A 8 -13.45 -11.37 4.11
CA TRP A 8 -14.06 -11.86 5.36
C TRP A 8 -13.68 -13.31 5.71
N ASN A 9 -13.18 -14.09 4.74
CA ASN A 9 -12.77 -15.47 4.93
C ASN A 9 -11.38 -15.70 4.32
N PRO A 10 -10.32 -15.15 4.93
CA PRO A 10 -8.98 -15.28 4.39
C PRO A 10 -8.53 -16.76 4.37
N PRO A 11 -7.84 -17.20 3.31
CA PRO A 11 -7.30 -18.56 3.26
C PRO A 11 -6.32 -18.79 4.42
N ARG A 12 -6.25 -20.03 4.93
CA ARG A 12 -5.40 -20.40 6.08
C ARG A 12 -3.93 -19.98 5.92
N ARG A 13 -3.41 -19.95 4.69
CA ARG A 13 -2.06 -19.47 4.37
C ARG A 13 -1.87 -17.98 4.70
N GLN A 14 -2.86 -17.14 4.43
CA GLN A 14 -2.80 -15.70 4.70
C GLN A 14 -2.80 -15.42 6.21
N LEU A 15 -3.60 -16.17 6.97
CA LEU A 15 -3.61 -16.10 8.44
C LEU A 15 -2.26 -16.51 9.06
N ARG A 16 -1.57 -17.49 8.48
CA ARG A 16 -0.22 -17.89 8.92
C ARG A 16 0.82 -16.80 8.68
N TRP A 17 0.82 -16.18 7.50
CA TRP A 17 1.70 -15.04 7.20
C TRP A 17 1.42 -13.85 8.11
N PHE A 18 0.15 -13.58 8.41
CA PHE A 18 -0.23 -12.53 9.35
C PHE A 18 0.30 -12.83 10.76
N GLY A 19 0.17 -14.06 11.24
CA GLY A 19 0.73 -14.48 12.52
C GLY A 19 2.26 -14.37 12.57
N LEU A 20 2.97 -14.84 11.53
CA LEU A 20 4.43 -14.72 11.41
C LEU A 20 4.89 -13.25 11.37
N ALA A 21 4.20 -12.41 10.61
CA ALA A 21 4.45 -10.97 10.59
C ALA A 21 4.22 -10.36 12.00
N GLY A 22 3.19 -10.81 12.71
CA GLY A 22 2.96 -10.45 14.11
C GLY A 22 4.13 -10.82 15.02
N VAL A 23 4.66 -12.05 14.93
CA VAL A 23 5.85 -12.47 15.70
C VAL A 23 7.04 -11.56 15.41
N ALA A 24 7.30 -11.27 14.13
CA ALA A 24 8.41 -10.42 13.74
C ALA A 24 8.24 -8.99 14.28
N VAL A 25 7.07 -8.38 14.10
CA VAL A 25 6.80 -7.01 14.54
C VAL A 25 6.84 -6.92 16.07
N PHE A 26 6.10 -7.75 16.79
CA PHE A 26 6.06 -7.69 18.26
C PHE A 26 7.38 -8.13 18.89
N GLY A 27 8.11 -9.07 18.28
CA GLY A 27 9.44 -9.48 18.72
C GLY A 27 10.47 -8.36 18.58
N VAL A 28 10.52 -7.70 17.42
CA VAL A 28 11.44 -6.57 17.18
C VAL A 28 11.07 -5.38 18.06
N VAL A 29 9.79 -5.01 18.14
CA VAL A 29 9.34 -3.91 19.00
C VAL A 29 9.64 -4.20 20.47
N GLY A 30 9.40 -5.42 20.94
CA GLY A 30 9.73 -5.81 22.31
C GLY A 30 11.24 -5.79 22.59
N ALA A 31 12.06 -6.23 21.63
CA ALA A 31 13.52 -6.14 21.74
C ALA A 31 14.01 -4.69 21.81
N VAL A 32 13.49 -3.81 20.96
CA VAL A 32 13.82 -2.38 20.97
C VAL A 32 13.42 -1.75 22.29
N ILE A 33 12.21 -2.00 22.80
CA ILE A 33 11.77 -1.45 24.10
C ILE A 33 12.64 -1.95 25.25
N PHE A 34 13.06 -3.23 25.20
CA PHE A 34 13.93 -3.82 26.21
C PHE A 34 15.35 -3.22 26.21
N PHE A 35 15.92 -2.95 25.03
CA PHE A 35 17.27 -2.39 24.90
C PHE A 35 17.32 -0.87 25.07
N THR A 36 16.28 -0.15 24.65
CA THR A 36 16.30 1.32 24.60
C THR A 36 15.57 1.98 25.77
N HIS A 37 14.81 1.22 26.59
CA HIS A 37 14.00 1.72 27.73
C HIS A 37 13.07 2.90 27.41
N ARG A 38 12.79 3.12 26.13
CA ARG A 38 12.03 4.25 25.60
C ARG A 38 10.91 3.70 24.74
N ILE A 39 9.70 4.19 24.96
CA ILE A 39 8.57 3.93 24.07
C ILE A 39 8.32 5.21 23.29
N PHE A 40 8.61 5.17 21.98
CA PHE A 40 8.59 6.34 21.09
C PHE A 40 9.42 7.51 21.63
N TRP A 41 8.81 8.34 22.47
CA TRP A 41 9.34 9.59 23.06
C TRP A 41 9.25 9.64 24.60
N PHE A 42 8.62 8.65 25.24
CA PHE A 42 8.50 8.58 26.70
C PHE A 42 9.54 7.63 27.29
N GLU A 43 10.31 8.13 28.25
CA GLU A 43 11.19 7.30 29.08
C GLU A 43 10.34 6.52 30.07
N LEU A 44 10.38 5.19 29.96
CA LEU A 44 9.64 4.32 30.85
C LEU A 44 10.57 3.90 31.99
N SER A 45 10.08 3.91 33.22
CA SER A 45 10.86 3.42 34.36
C SER A 45 11.29 1.96 34.10
N ALA A 46 12.53 1.62 34.48
CA ALA A 46 13.14 0.31 34.24
C ALA A 46 12.23 -0.92 34.53
N PRO A 47 11.40 -0.94 35.60
CA PRO A 47 10.47 -2.06 35.82
C PRO A 47 9.28 -2.05 34.83
N ALA A 48 8.74 -0.88 34.48
CA ALA A 48 7.65 -0.77 33.51
C ALA A 48 8.10 -1.13 32.09
N ALA A 49 9.34 -0.77 31.70
CA ALA A 49 9.91 -1.14 30.40
C ALA A 49 10.03 -2.66 30.26
N ARG A 50 10.51 -3.32 31.32
CA ARG A 50 10.64 -4.79 31.35
C ARG A 50 9.27 -5.47 31.32
N ALA A 51 8.31 -5.02 32.13
CA ALA A 51 6.96 -5.59 32.13
C ALA A 51 6.29 -5.48 30.74
N THR A 52 6.40 -4.33 30.08
CA THR A 52 5.86 -4.12 28.74
C THR A 52 6.57 -4.97 27.69
N GLY A 53 7.90 -5.11 27.78
CA GLY A 53 8.69 -5.99 26.90
C GLY A 53 8.31 -7.47 27.02
N TRP A 54 8.20 -7.98 28.25
CA TRP A 54 7.76 -9.34 28.52
C TRP A 54 6.32 -9.60 28.05
N ALA A 55 5.41 -8.64 28.26
CA ALA A 55 4.04 -8.75 27.77
C ALA A 55 3.98 -8.81 26.23
N LEU A 56 4.75 -7.99 25.53
CA LEU A 56 4.83 -8.01 24.06
C LEU A 56 5.46 -9.31 23.55
N TRP A 57 6.47 -9.84 24.24
CA TRP A 57 7.08 -11.13 23.90
C TRP A 57 6.14 -12.29 24.17
N ALA A 58 5.32 -12.24 25.22
CA ALA A 58 4.27 -13.22 25.47
C ALA A 58 3.19 -13.18 24.38
N VAL A 59 2.81 -11.99 23.91
CA VAL A 59 1.89 -11.84 22.77
C VAL A 59 2.54 -12.33 21.47
N ALA A 60 3.83 -12.06 21.24
CA ALA A 60 4.56 -12.58 20.10
C ALA A 60 4.63 -14.12 20.12
N ALA A 61 4.95 -14.71 21.27
CA ALA A 61 4.95 -16.16 21.46
C ALA A 61 3.57 -16.76 21.24
N GLY A 62 2.51 -16.11 21.77
CA GLY A 62 1.12 -16.50 21.52
C GLY A 62 0.76 -16.47 20.04
N CYS A 63 1.09 -15.40 19.33
CA CYS A 63 0.93 -15.30 17.88
C CYS A 63 1.71 -16.38 17.12
N GLY A 64 2.94 -16.68 17.55
CA GLY A 64 3.82 -17.69 16.94
C GLY A 64 3.35 -19.13 17.15
N VAL A 65 2.71 -19.42 18.28
CA VAL A 65 2.11 -20.73 18.57
C VAL A 65 0.75 -20.88 17.90
N LEU A 66 -0.09 -19.84 17.91
CA LEU A 66 -1.44 -19.86 17.34
C LEU A 66 -1.45 -19.87 15.80
N ALA A 67 -0.46 -19.24 15.15
CA ALA A 67 -0.36 -19.20 13.69
C ALA A 67 -0.28 -20.60 13.02
N PRO A 68 0.56 -21.54 13.49
CA PRO A 68 0.60 -22.89 12.94
C PRO A 68 -0.52 -23.81 13.47
N THR A 69 -0.95 -23.67 14.73
CA THR A 69 -1.85 -24.62 15.40
C THR A 69 -3.34 -24.33 15.16
N VAL A 70 -3.79 -23.08 15.30
CA VAL A 70 -5.19 -22.69 15.16
C VAL A 70 -5.30 -21.35 14.42
N PRO A 71 -5.04 -21.31 13.10
CA PRO A 71 -5.12 -20.07 12.32
C PRO A 71 -6.54 -19.46 12.30
N ALA A 72 -7.57 -20.25 12.59
CA ALA A 72 -8.95 -19.77 12.68
C ALA A 72 -9.18 -18.79 13.85
N ALA A 73 -8.42 -18.88 14.94
CA ALA A 73 -8.52 -17.96 16.08
C ALA A 73 -8.00 -16.54 15.74
N LEU A 74 -7.10 -16.43 14.76
CA LEU A 74 -6.57 -15.14 14.28
C LEU A 74 -7.50 -14.44 13.29
N ARG A 75 -8.56 -15.10 12.83
CA ARG A 75 -9.52 -14.54 11.86
C ARG A 75 -10.22 -13.27 12.33
N PRO A 76 -10.87 -13.20 13.51
CA PRO A 76 -11.55 -11.97 13.94
C PRO A 76 -10.58 -10.80 14.10
N LEU A 77 -9.36 -11.07 14.58
CA LEU A 77 -8.30 -10.07 14.70
C LEU A 77 -7.86 -9.54 13.32
N TYR A 78 -7.61 -10.45 12.38
CA TYR A 78 -7.25 -10.10 11.01
C TYR A 78 -8.34 -9.25 10.33
N VAL A 79 -9.60 -9.64 10.46
CA VAL A 79 -10.73 -8.91 9.87
C VAL A 79 -10.91 -7.55 10.53
N GLY A 80 -10.85 -7.47 11.86
CA GLY A 80 -10.94 -6.20 12.60
C GLY A 80 -9.84 -5.21 12.20
N LEU A 81 -8.59 -5.67 12.14
CA LEU A 81 -7.47 -4.86 11.67
C LEU A 81 -7.61 -4.47 10.21
N SER A 82 -8.13 -5.35 9.36
CA SER A 82 -8.36 -5.05 7.94
C SER A 82 -9.42 -3.96 7.74
N ILE A 83 -10.47 -3.95 8.57
CA ILE A 83 -11.50 -2.89 8.56
C ILE A 83 -10.87 -1.54 8.93
N VAL A 84 -9.98 -1.50 9.93
CA VAL A 84 -9.28 -0.27 10.35
C VAL A 84 -8.24 0.18 9.33
N ALA A 85 -7.54 -0.75 8.69
CA ALA A 85 -6.54 -0.46 7.65
C ALA A 85 -7.17 0.08 6.37
N LEU A 86 -8.44 -0.21 6.12
CA LEU A 86 -9.18 0.16 4.93
C LEU A 86 -9.23 1.68 4.67
N PRO A 87 -9.72 2.53 5.59
CA PRO A 87 -9.70 3.98 5.42
C PRO A 87 -8.28 4.53 5.29
N ILE A 88 -7.31 3.94 5.98
CA ILE A 88 -5.90 4.33 5.87
C ILE A 88 -5.41 4.09 4.45
N GLY A 89 -5.68 2.92 3.89
CA GLY A 89 -5.33 2.58 2.50
C GLY A 89 -5.97 3.54 1.49
N LEU A 90 -7.21 3.94 1.71
CA LEU A 90 -7.88 4.93 0.87
C LEU A 90 -7.18 6.29 0.94
N VAL A 91 -6.92 6.81 2.14
CA VAL A 91 -6.23 8.10 2.31
C VAL A 91 -4.84 8.05 1.69
N VAL A 92 -4.05 7.02 2.00
CA VAL A 92 -2.70 6.86 1.44
C VAL A 92 -2.74 6.80 -0.08
N SER A 93 -3.69 6.07 -0.67
CA SER A 93 -3.81 6.00 -2.14
C SER A 93 -4.10 7.37 -2.76
N HIS A 94 -5.01 8.14 -2.16
CA HIS A 94 -5.35 9.48 -2.65
C HIS A 94 -4.19 10.46 -2.46
N VAL A 95 -3.52 10.41 -1.31
CA VAL A 95 -2.34 11.24 -1.03
C VAL A 95 -1.22 10.89 -2.01
N LEU A 96 -0.93 9.61 -2.23
CA LEU A 96 0.10 9.17 -3.17
C LEU A 96 -0.23 9.63 -4.59
N LEU A 97 -1.48 9.49 -5.03
CA LEU A 97 -1.93 9.98 -6.33
C LEU A 97 -1.76 11.51 -6.43
N GLY A 98 -2.15 12.24 -5.40
CA GLY A 98 -1.97 13.69 -5.32
C GLY A 98 -0.50 14.10 -5.39
N VAL A 99 0.36 13.42 -4.64
CA VAL A 99 1.81 13.66 -4.65
C VAL A 99 2.39 13.38 -6.04
N VAL A 100 2.09 12.25 -6.66
CA VAL A 100 2.58 11.95 -8.01
C VAL A 100 2.08 12.99 -9.01
N PHE A 101 0.80 13.37 -8.93
CA PHE A 101 0.23 14.36 -9.84
C PHE A 101 0.85 15.74 -9.69
N TYR A 102 0.97 16.25 -8.45
CA TYR A 102 1.46 17.61 -8.21
C TYR A 102 2.99 17.72 -8.14
N ALA A 103 3.70 16.68 -7.72
CA ALA A 103 5.16 16.70 -7.59
C ALA A 103 5.89 16.15 -8.82
N ALA A 104 5.27 15.31 -9.65
CA ALA A 104 5.90 14.78 -10.86
C ALA A 104 5.20 15.27 -12.15
N ILE A 105 3.90 15.02 -12.28
CA ILE A 105 3.18 15.31 -13.54
C ILE A 105 3.07 16.83 -13.77
N THR A 106 2.71 17.59 -12.75
CA THR A 106 2.51 19.04 -12.84
C THR A 106 3.80 19.80 -13.19
N PRO A 107 4.95 19.59 -12.53
CA PRO A 107 6.19 20.26 -12.92
C PRO A 107 6.67 19.84 -14.31
N LEU A 108 6.46 18.57 -14.71
CA LEU A 108 6.76 18.13 -16.06
C LEU A 108 5.89 18.85 -17.10
N ALA A 109 4.60 19.03 -16.82
CA ALA A 109 3.70 19.79 -17.69
C ALA A 109 4.06 21.28 -17.74
N LEU A 110 4.48 21.86 -16.61
CA LEU A 110 4.98 23.24 -16.56
C LEU A 110 6.25 23.39 -17.40
N LEU A 111 7.18 22.44 -17.32
CA LEU A 111 8.39 22.43 -18.12
C LEU A 111 8.07 22.36 -19.63
N PHE A 112 7.14 21.50 -20.04
CA PHE A 112 6.67 21.44 -21.43
C PHE A 112 6.03 22.75 -21.88
N ARG A 113 5.26 23.40 -21.01
CA ARG A 113 4.66 24.71 -21.28
C ARG A 113 5.73 25.79 -21.45
N LEU A 114 6.78 25.79 -20.64
CA LEU A 114 7.90 26.74 -20.73
C LEU A 114 8.74 26.53 -22.00
N ILE A 115 8.97 25.28 -22.41
CA ILE A 115 9.69 24.92 -23.65
C ILE A 115 8.80 25.12 -24.89
N GLY A 116 7.50 25.37 -24.72
CA GLY A 116 6.54 25.53 -25.82
C GLY A 116 6.17 24.21 -26.50
N ARG A 117 6.48 23.06 -25.88
CA ARG A 117 6.18 21.72 -26.42
C ARG A 117 4.74 21.34 -26.09
N ASP A 118 3.87 21.33 -27.10
CA ASP A 118 2.48 20.87 -26.97
C ASP A 118 2.34 19.41 -27.43
N ALA A 119 2.77 18.47 -26.58
CA ALA A 119 2.72 17.04 -26.89
C ALA A 119 1.29 16.47 -27.03
N LEU A 120 0.26 17.19 -26.54
CA LEU A 120 -1.13 16.75 -26.63
C LEU A 120 -1.92 17.48 -27.73
N HIS A 121 -1.26 18.33 -28.54
CA HIS A 121 -1.92 19.17 -29.55
C HIS A 121 -3.17 19.89 -29.01
N ARG A 122 -3.05 20.46 -27.80
CA ARG A 122 -4.19 21.12 -27.12
C ARG A 122 -4.51 22.49 -27.71
N ARG A 123 -3.55 23.12 -28.39
CA ARG A 123 -3.79 24.39 -29.08
C ARG A 123 -4.74 24.16 -30.25
N LEU A 124 -5.87 24.87 -30.22
CA LEU A 124 -6.79 24.92 -31.34
C LEU A 124 -6.16 25.78 -32.44
N ASP A 125 -6.03 25.20 -33.63
CA ASP A 125 -5.62 25.86 -34.86
C ASP A 125 -6.87 26.34 -35.62
N PRO A 126 -7.10 27.66 -35.73
CA PRO A 126 -8.26 28.22 -36.42
C PRO A 126 -8.28 27.90 -37.92
N ASP A 127 -7.11 27.66 -38.53
CA ASP A 127 -6.96 27.42 -39.96
C ASP A 127 -6.97 25.91 -40.30
N ALA A 128 -7.04 25.04 -39.29
CA ALA A 128 -7.08 23.61 -39.49
C ALA A 128 -8.42 23.16 -40.07
N LYS A 129 -8.38 22.59 -41.29
CA LYS A 129 -9.54 21.97 -41.96
C LYS A 129 -10.11 20.78 -41.18
N THR A 130 -9.28 20.11 -40.38
CA THR A 130 -9.64 18.92 -39.59
C THR A 130 -8.58 18.63 -38.53
N TYR A 131 -9.00 18.27 -37.32
CA TYR A 131 -8.10 17.82 -36.23
C TYR A 131 -7.86 16.29 -36.25
N TRP A 132 -8.46 15.58 -37.20
CA TRP A 132 -8.31 14.14 -37.32
C TRP A 132 -6.87 13.80 -37.71
N THR A 133 -6.17 13.05 -36.86
CA THR A 133 -4.84 12.53 -37.17
C THR A 133 -5.01 11.30 -38.07
N PRO A 134 -4.43 11.28 -39.28
CA PRO A 134 -4.53 10.14 -40.18
C PRO A 134 -3.93 8.91 -39.50
N ARG A 135 -4.73 7.86 -39.39
CA ARG A 135 -4.29 6.58 -38.86
C ARG A 135 -3.38 5.93 -39.91
N GLU A 136 -2.14 5.61 -39.55
CA GLU A 136 -1.32 4.74 -40.39
C GLU A 136 -2.05 3.41 -40.57
N GLU A 137 -2.30 3.05 -41.84
CA GLU A 137 -2.88 1.76 -42.15
C GLU A 137 -1.94 0.66 -41.66
N ALA A 138 -2.46 -0.24 -40.84
CA ALA A 138 -1.73 -1.42 -40.45
C ALA A 138 -1.45 -2.23 -41.73
N ARG A 139 -0.19 -2.21 -42.19
CA ARG A 139 0.26 -2.92 -43.40
C ARG A 139 -0.05 -4.41 -43.42
N ASP A 140 -0.42 -5.00 -42.28
CA ASP A 140 -0.73 -6.43 -42.16
C ASP A 140 -1.92 -6.68 -41.23
N ILE A 141 -3.00 -7.25 -41.79
CA ILE A 141 -4.20 -7.69 -41.07
C ILE A 141 -3.84 -8.78 -40.04
N LYS A 142 -2.78 -9.56 -40.26
CA LYS A 142 -2.34 -10.62 -39.34
C LYS A 142 -1.87 -10.09 -37.98
N ARG A 143 -1.57 -8.79 -37.87
CA ARG A 143 -1.20 -8.13 -36.60
C ARG A 143 -2.38 -8.09 -35.61
N TYR A 144 -3.62 -8.05 -36.09
CA TYR A 144 -4.80 -8.09 -35.22
C TYR A 144 -4.95 -9.42 -34.47
N PHE A 145 -4.38 -10.51 -35.02
CA PHE A 145 -4.42 -11.84 -34.42
C PHE A 145 -3.28 -12.12 -33.44
N ARG A 146 -2.33 -11.19 -33.26
CA ARG A 146 -1.26 -11.30 -32.25
C ARG A 146 -1.47 -10.25 -31.18
N GLN A 147 -2.22 -10.61 -30.15
CA GLN A 147 -2.53 -9.74 -29.00
C GLN A 147 -1.44 -9.72 -27.92
N PHE A 148 -0.38 -10.54 -28.08
CA PHE A 148 0.76 -10.63 -27.16
C PHE A 148 2.07 -10.74 -27.95
#